data_AF-A0A820IYS2-F1
#
_entry.id   AF-A0A820IYS2-F1
#
_cell.length_a   1.000
_cell.length_b   1.000
_cell.length_c   1.000
_cell.angle_alpha   90.00
_cell.angle_beta   90.00
_cell.angle_gamma   90.00
#
_symmetry.space_group_name_H-M   'P 1'
#
loop_
_entity.id
_entity.type
_entity.pdbx_description
1 polymer ?
#
loop_
_entity_poly.entity_id
_entity_poly.type
_entity_poly.pdbx_seq_one_letter_code
_entity_poly.pdbx_strand_id
1 'polypeptide(L)' 'MGETDLSRSTIERIIHDRLKMRKATSRWVAHQLTDEQKQKRLTICRQNLEKFRNGTWHLCDVIRLVQT' A
#
# COMPACT_ATOMS: atom_id res chain seq x y z
N MET A 1 -23.64 -5.84 -2.32
CA MET A 1 -23.83 -6.40 -0.97
C MET A 1 -22.77 -7.47 -0.78
N GLY A 2 -21.99 -7.43 0.30
CA GLY A 2 -20.95 -8.43 0.54
C GLY A 2 -21.56 -9.77 0.94
N GLU A 3 -21.10 -10.85 0.29
CA GLU A 3 -21.67 -12.20 0.33
C GLU A 3 -21.29 -13.02 1.57
N THR A 4 -21.18 -12.36 2.72
CA THR A 4 -20.90 -13.05 3.99
C THR A 4 -21.98 -12.70 5.00
N ASP A 5 -22.59 -13.71 5.61
CA ASP A 5 -23.59 -13.59 6.69
C ASP A 5 -22.93 -13.16 8.03
N LEU A 6 -21.97 -12.25 7.95
CA LEU A 6 -21.19 -11.76 9.06
C LEU A 6 -21.63 -10.34 9.42
N SER A 7 -21.85 -10.11 10.70
CA SER A 7 -22.09 -8.76 11.21
C SER A 7 -20.89 -7.84 10.91
N ARG A 8 -21.18 -6.56 10.68
CA ARG A 8 -20.15 -5.54 10.40
C ARG A 8 -19.05 -5.49 11.46
N SER A 9 -19.42 -5.59 12.73
CA SER A 9 -18.46 -5.61 13.85
C SER A 9 -17.53 -6.83 13.80
N THR A 10 -18.05 -7.98 13.35
CA THR A 10 -17.25 -9.20 13.16
C THR A 10 -16.28 -9.04 12.00
N ILE A 11 -16.73 -8.45 10.89
CA ILE A 11 -15.87 -8.14 9.74
C ILE A 11 -14.75 -7.18 10.16
N GLU A 12 -15.07 -6.09 10.86
CA GLU A 12 -14.08 -5.12 11.35
C GLU A 12 -13.04 -5.79 12.26
N ARG A 13 -13.49 -6.65 13.18
CA ARG A 13 -12.60 -7.41 14.07
C ARG A 13 -11.68 -8.37 13.31
N ILE A 14 -12.19 -9.08 12.32
CA ILE A 14 -11.37 -9.99 11.50
C ILE A 14 -10.31 -9.20 10.75
N ILE A 15 -10.69 -8.10 10.08
CA ILE A 15 -9.78 -7.30 9.26
C ILE A 15 -8.69 -6.66 10.12
N HIS A 16 -9.07 -6.03 11.24
CA HIS A 16 -8.12 -5.31 12.08
C HIS A 16 -7.31 -6.23 12.99
N ASP A 17 -7.93 -7.21 13.63
CA ASP A 17 -7.26 -7.96 14.70
C ASP A 17 -6.63 -9.24 14.20
N ARG A 18 -7.25 -9.93 13.23
CA ARG A 18 -6.73 -11.20 12.70
C ARG A 18 -5.83 -10.99 11.51
N LEU A 19 -6.30 -10.23 10.51
CA LEU A 19 -5.54 -9.96 9.30
C LEU A 19 -4.54 -8.82 9.46
N LYS A 20 -4.63 -8.07 10.55
CA LYS A 20 -3.78 -6.90 10.82
C LYS A 20 -3.76 -5.96 9.62
N MET A 21 -4.93 -5.66 9.05
CA MET A 21 -5.07 -4.75 7.92
C MET A 21 -5.72 -3.44 8.36
N ARG A 22 -5.47 -2.38 7.58
CA ARG A 22 -6.13 -1.09 7.70
C ARG A 22 -6.51 -0.57 6.33
N LYS A 23 -7.59 0.19 6.25
CA LYS A 23 -7.97 0.86 5.00
C LYS A 23 -7.09 2.10 4.83
N ALA A 24 -6.33 2.16 3.74
CA ALA A 24 -5.62 3.34 3.29
C ALA A 24 -6.22 3.74 1.94
N THR A 25 -6.93 4.87 1.94
CA THR A 25 -7.74 5.35 0.81
C THR A 25 -8.72 4.28 0.31
N SER A 26 -8.55 3.77 -0.90
CA SER A 26 -9.38 2.72 -1.50
C SER A 26 -8.86 1.29 -1.28
N ARG A 27 -7.67 1.11 -0.67
CA ARG A 27 -7.04 -0.21 -0.52
C ARG A 27 -6.93 -0.65 0.92
N TRP A 28 -7.00 -1.96 1.15
CA TRP A 28 -6.59 -2.56 2.41
C TRP A 28 -5.08 -2.80 2.39
N VAL A 29 -4.38 -2.26 3.38
CA VAL A 29 -2.93 -2.40 3.53
C VAL A 29 -2.59 -3.04 4.87
N ALA A 30 -1.49 -3.77 4.94
CA ALA A 30 -0.98 -4.30 6.21
C ALA A 30 -0.77 -3.15 7.22
N HIS A 31 -1.21 -3.37 8.44
CA HIS A 31 -1.09 -2.43 9.56
C HIS A 31 0.38 -2.28 9.97
N GLN A 32 1.12 -3.38 9.93
CA GLN A 32 2.55 -3.42 10.17
C GLN A 32 3.26 -3.91 8.92
N LEU A 33 4.27 -3.16 8.48
CA LEU A 33 5.17 -3.59 7.42
C LEU A 33 6.25 -4.48 8.02
N THR A 34 6.55 -5.60 7.35
CA THR A 34 7.73 -6.39 7.68
C THR A 34 9.00 -5.59 7.40
N ASP A 35 10.12 -5.94 8.03
CA ASP A 35 11.37 -5.21 7.82
C ASP A 35 11.85 -5.31 6.37
N GLU A 36 11.61 -6.45 5.70
CA GLU A 36 11.84 -6.61 4.27
C GLU A 36 11.00 -5.62 3.44
N GLN A 37 9.70 -5.46 3.75
CA GLN A 37 8.83 -4.51 3.06
C GLN A 37 9.28 -3.06 3.27
N LYS A 38 9.73 -2.72 4.49
CA LYS A 38 10.31 -1.39 4.79
C LYS A 38 11.58 -1.17 3.99
N GLN A 39 12.48 -2.16 3.97
CA GLN A 39 13.74 -2.06 3.23
C GLN A 39 13.50 -1.91 1.73
N LYS A 40 12.59 -2.71 1.15
CA LYS A 40 12.20 -2.59 -0.26
C LYS A 40 11.65 -1.20 -0.58
N ARG A 41 10.81 -0.63 0.30
CA ARG A 41 10.32 0.75 0.15
C ARG A 41 11.46 1.76 0.16
N LEU A 42 12.39 1.66 1.11
CA LEU A 42 13.54 2.56 1.18
C LEU A 42 14.40 2.49 -0.08
N THR A 43 14.70 1.28 -0.56
CA THR A 43 15.47 1.07 -1.79
C THR A 43 14.79 1.73 -2.99
N ILE A 44 13.49 1.49 -3.19
CA ILE A 44 12.73 2.09 -4.30
C ILE A 44 12.72 3.62 -4.20
N CYS A 45 12.49 4.17 -3.01
CA CYS A 45 12.49 5.62 -2.81
C CYS A 45 13.86 6.24 -3.13
N ARG A 46 14.96 5.60 -2.71
CA ARG A 46 16.32 6.08 -3.02
C ARG A 46 16.61 6.05 -4.52
N GLN A 47 16.29 4.95 -5.19
CA GLN A 47 16.46 4.82 -6.64
C GLN A 47 15.65 5.87 -7.40
N ASN A 48 14.40 6.10 -7.01
CA ASN A 48 13.58 7.13 -7.64
C ASN A 48 14.16 8.53 -7.41
N LEU A 49 14.59 8.84 -6.18
CA LEU A 49 15.21 10.12 -5.86
C LEU A 49 16.47 10.37 -6.68
N GLU A 50 17.30 9.35 -6.88
CA GLU A 50 18.50 9.42 -7.71
C GLU A 50 18.13 9.72 -9.18
N LYS A 51 17.13 9.04 -9.73
CA LYS A 51 16.64 9.31 -11.10
C LYS A 51 16.12 10.74 -11.27
N PHE A 52 15.44 11.28 -10.25
CA PHE A 52 15.02 12.68 -10.25
C PHE A 52 16.21 13.65 -10.20
N ARG A 53 17.21 13.37 -9.35
CA ARG A 53 18.41 14.21 -9.23
C ARG A 53 19.28 14.21 -10.48
N ASN A 54 19.38 13.06 -11.15
CA ASN A 54 20.15 12.90 -12.38
C ASN A 54 19.38 13.43 -13.61
N GLY A 55 18.18 13.99 -13.43
CA GLY A 55 17.34 14.51 -14.51
C GLY A 55 16.81 13.43 -15.47
N THR A 56 16.94 12.15 -15.12
CA THR A 56 16.46 11.04 -15.95
C THR A 56 14.94 10.94 -15.93
N TRP A 57 14.31 11.30 -14.80
CA TRP A 57 12.85 11.32 -14.64
C TRP A 57 12.39 12.73 -14.27
N HIS A 58 11.38 13.23 -14.99
CA HIS A 58 10.57 14.36 -14.54
C HIS A 58 9.23 13.86 -14.02
N LEU A 59 8.67 14.56 -13.05
CA LEU A 59 7.42 14.13 -12.42
C LEU A 59 6.28 14.09 -13.45
N CYS A 60 6.34 14.97 -14.45
CA CYS A 60 5.39 15.06 -15.56
C CYS A 60 5.36 13.81 -16.46
N ASP A 61 6.44 13.03 -16.51
CA ASP A 61 6.54 11.85 -17.37
C ASP A 61 5.99 10.58 -16.69
N VAL A 62 5.72 10.65 -15.38
CA VAL A 62 5.29 9.50 -14.59
C VAL A 62 3.77 9.32 -14.69
N ILE A 63 3.31 8.65 -15.75
CA ILE A 63 1.93 8.15 -15.83
C ILE A 63 1.84 6.83 -15.06
N ARG A 64 1.19 6.83 -13.91
CA ARG A 64 0.95 5.60 -13.13
C ARG A 64 -0.44 5.05 -13.42
N LEU A 65 -0.50 3.91 -14.11
CA LEU A 65 -1.70 3.08 -14.13
C LEU A 65 -1.79 2.30 -12.81
N VAL A 66 -2.88 2.50 -12.08
CA VAL A 66 -3.27 1.65 -10.97
C VAL A 66 -4.28 0.66 -11.51
N GLN A 67 -3.89 -0.60 -11.71
CA GLN A 67 -4.88 -1.66 -11.91
C GLN A 67 -5.51 -1.99 -10.55
N THR A 68 -6.84 -1.91 -10.51
CA THR A 68 -7.72 -2.27 -9.38
C THR A 68 -8.06 -3.74 -9.39
#